data_AF-A0A932PC62-F1
#
_entry.id   AF-A0A932PC62-F1
#
_cell.length_a   1.000
_cell.length_b   1.000
_cell.length_c   1.000
_cell.angle_alpha   90.00
_cell.angle_beta   90.00
_cell.angle_gamma   90.00
#
_symmetry.space_group_name_H-M   'P 1'
#
loop_
_entity.id
_entity.type
_entity.pdbx_description
1 polymer ?
#
loop_
_entity_poly.entity_id
_entity_poly.type
_entity_poly.pdbx_seq_one_letter_code
_entity_poly.pdbx_strand_id
1 'polypeptide(L)'
;MLGRQLILLILLVCGMMCGCQDAGDDRPNVVPVRGTVTLRGTPVEGAEIKFEPKTGLTSAFGVTDAAGNYELTTFQGGDGAQPGEYIVTVFKYQEQPQSSASMDSPGYDATGKSAATAPAKNLLPQRFAEPSNSGLMAIVKADGENQFNFDLK
;
A
#
# COMPACT_ATOMS: atom_id res chain seq x y z
N MET A 1 -0.21 -57.87 6.00
CA MET A 1 -1.38 -56.96 6.12
C MET A 1 -0.96 -55.59 6.68
N LEU A 2 0.00 -54.90 6.05
CA LEU A 2 0.51 -53.60 6.53
C LEU A 2 0.59 -52.52 5.43
N GLY A 3 0.10 -52.80 4.22
CA GLY A 3 0.20 -51.88 3.07
C GLY A 3 -1.10 -51.18 2.68
N ARG A 4 -2.24 -51.53 3.30
CA ARG A 4 -3.56 -50.99 2.91
C ARG A 4 -4.06 -49.85 3.79
N GLN A 5 -3.40 -49.59 4.92
CA GLN A 5 -3.75 -48.49 5.82
C GLN A 5 -2.89 -47.23 5.62
N LEU A 6 -1.72 -47.33 4.98
CA LEU A 6 -0.88 -46.16 4.68
C LEU A 6 -1.38 -45.35 3.47
N ILE A 7 -2.21 -45.96 2.61
CA ILE A 7 -2.77 -45.32 1.41
C ILE A 7 -3.99 -44.44 1.76
N LEU A 8 -4.61 -44.66 2.92
CA LEU A 8 -5.81 -43.95 3.35
C LEU A 8 -5.54 -42.67 4.17
N LEU A 9 -4.29 -42.43 4.62
CA LEU A 9 -3.96 -41.24 5.42
C LEU A 9 -3.34 -40.08 4.61
N ILE A 10 -2.95 -40.33 3.35
CA ILE A 10 -2.32 -39.32 2.46
C ILE A 10 -3.38 -38.58 1.61
N LEU A 11 -4.64 -39.02 1.65
CA LEU A 11 -5.76 -38.43 0.90
C LEU A 11 -6.53 -37.34 1.67
N LEU A 12 -6.10 -36.95 2.87
CA LEU A 12 -6.80 -35.95 3.72
C LEU A 12 -6.17 -34.54 3.68
N VAL A 13 -5.26 -34.24 2.75
CA VAL A 13 -4.54 -32.94 2.71
C VAL A 13 -4.78 -32.18 1.39
N CYS A 14 -6.00 -32.25 0.82
CA CYS A 14 -6.32 -31.54 -0.43
C CYS A 14 -7.62 -30.71 -0.39
N GLY A 15 -8.25 -30.54 0.78
CA GLY A 15 -9.65 -30.08 0.84
C GLY A 15 -9.93 -28.68 1.40
N MET A 16 -8.93 -27.83 1.68
CA MET A 16 -9.18 -26.52 2.29
C MET A 16 -8.31 -25.42 1.69
N MET A 17 -8.48 -25.16 0.40
CA MET A 17 -8.34 -23.80 -0.13
C MET A 17 -9.75 -23.34 -0.46
N CYS A 18 -10.47 -22.93 0.60
CA CYS A 18 -11.74 -22.25 0.49
C CYS A 18 -11.44 -20.88 -0.17
N GLY A 19 -11.51 -20.83 -1.49
CA GLY A 19 -11.66 -19.55 -2.19
C GLY A 19 -12.99 -18.97 -1.76
N CYS A 20 -12.96 -17.95 -0.90
CA CYS A 20 -14.07 -17.02 -0.79
C CYS A 20 -14.22 -16.36 -2.17
N GLN A 21 -15.15 -16.89 -2.96
CA GLN A 21 -15.65 -16.21 -4.13
C GLN A 21 -16.70 -15.23 -3.61
N ASP A 22 -16.26 -14.02 -3.25
CA ASP A 22 -17.18 -12.95 -2.91
C ASP A 22 -17.99 -12.54 -4.15
N ALA A 23 -19.27 -12.38 -3.89
CA ALA A 23 -20.32 -12.21 -4.87
C ALA A 23 -20.30 -10.81 -5.51
N GLY A 24 -20.45 -10.79 -6.83
CA GLY A 24 -21.31 -9.84 -7.54
C GLY A 24 -20.97 -8.35 -7.40
N ASP A 25 -19.77 -7.95 -7.78
CA ASP A 25 -19.50 -6.57 -8.17
C ASP A 25 -18.81 -6.58 -9.54
N ASP A 26 -19.27 -5.78 -10.50
CA ASP A 26 -18.67 -5.64 -11.85
C ASP A 26 -17.27 -4.98 -11.82
N ARG A 27 -16.64 -4.95 -10.65
CA ARG A 27 -15.32 -4.36 -10.43
C ARG A 27 -14.23 -5.31 -10.94
N PRO A 28 -13.14 -4.76 -11.50
CA PRO A 28 -11.99 -5.56 -11.88
C PRO A 28 -11.44 -6.37 -10.71
N ASN A 29 -11.00 -7.60 -10.99
CA ASN A 29 -10.42 -8.48 -9.98
C ASN A 29 -9.14 -7.88 -9.37
N VAL A 30 -9.02 -7.97 -8.05
CA VAL A 30 -7.85 -7.58 -7.27
C VAL A 30 -7.33 -8.79 -6.49
N VAL A 31 -6.05 -8.77 -6.19
CA VAL A 31 -5.38 -9.81 -5.39
C VAL A 31 -4.67 -9.16 -4.22
N PRO A 32 -4.62 -9.82 -3.03
CA PRO A 32 -3.94 -9.26 -1.87
C PRO A 32 -2.49 -8.91 -2.17
N VAL A 33 -2.08 -7.71 -1.76
CA VAL A 33 -0.68 -7.25 -1.86
C VAL A 33 -0.24 -6.71 -0.51
N ARG A 34 0.92 -7.18 -0.05
CA ARG A 34 1.52 -6.79 1.23
C ARG A 34 3.00 -6.52 1.06
N GLY A 35 3.62 -5.94 2.09
CA GLY A 35 5.06 -5.83 2.14
C GLY A 35 5.54 -4.97 3.27
N THR A 36 6.82 -4.60 3.22
CA THR A 36 7.45 -3.73 4.21
C THR A 36 8.21 -2.59 3.56
N VAL A 37 8.21 -1.41 4.18
CA VAL A 37 9.08 -0.28 3.82
C VAL A 37 10.09 -0.06 4.93
N THR A 38 11.35 0.02 4.55
CA THR A 38 12.45 0.41 5.43
C THR A 38 13.25 1.56 4.80
N LEU A 39 13.87 2.40 5.63
CA LEU A 39 14.85 3.38 5.23
C LEU A 39 16.20 2.93 5.76
N ARG A 40 17.06 2.42 4.87
CA ARG A 40 18.37 1.87 5.20
C ARG A 40 18.27 0.79 6.28
N GLY A 41 17.33 -0.13 6.10
CA GLY A 41 17.04 -1.24 7.02
C GLY A 41 16.26 -0.87 8.28
N THR A 42 15.90 0.40 8.51
CA THR A 42 15.04 0.79 9.65
C THR A 42 13.58 0.87 9.19
N PRO A 43 12.62 0.20 9.86
CA PRO A 43 11.20 0.32 9.53
C PRO A 43 10.71 1.77 9.49
N VAL A 44 9.90 2.08 8.48
CA VAL A 44 9.29 3.41 8.35
C VAL A 44 7.81 3.30 8.69
N GLU A 45 7.39 3.88 9.80
CA GLU A 45 5.98 4.03 10.16
C GLU A 45 5.32 5.18 9.39
N GLY A 46 4.04 5.04 9.02
CA GLY A 46 3.22 6.12 8.46
C GLY A 46 3.72 6.64 7.11
N ALA A 47 4.45 5.83 6.35
CA ALA A 47 4.76 6.13 4.96
C ALA A 47 3.59 5.73 4.08
N GLU A 48 3.20 6.63 3.20
CA GLU A 48 2.27 6.35 2.12
C GLU A 48 3.03 5.65 0.99
N ILE A 49 2.49 4.52 0.55
CA ILE A 49 2.96 3.77 -0.60
C ILE A 49 1.88 3.76 -1.68
N LYS A 50 2.27 4.08 -2.91
CA LYS A 50 1.38 4.08 -4.07
C LYS A 50 1.94 3.16 -5.14
N PHE A 51 1.09 2.28 -5.64
CA PHE A 51 1.33 1.46 -6.82
C PHE A 51 0.59 2.12 -7.97
N GLU A 52 1.34 2.79 -8.85
CA GLU A 52 0.81 3.45 -10.04
C GLU A 52 1.00 2.54 -11.26
N PRO A 53 -0.09 2.09 -11.91
CA PRO A 53 0.00 1.13 -13.00
C PRO A 53 0.57 1.78 -14.24
N LYS A 54 1.37 1.03 -15.00
CA LYS A 54 1.91 1.53 -16.27
C LYS A 54 0.85 1.70 -17.36
N THR A 55 -0.25 0.96 -17.28
CA THR A 55 -1.31 0.95 -18.29
C THR A 55 -2.67 0.75 -17.63
N GLY A 56 -3.65 1.62 -17.93
CA GLY A 56 -5.11 1.37 -17.87
C GLY A 56 -5.78 0.82 -16.59
N LEU A 57 -5.03 0.44 -15.55
CA LEU A 57 -5.53 -0.13 -14.30
C LEU A 57 -5.72 0.98 -13.25
N THR A 58 -6.32 0.62 -12.13
CA THR A 58 -6.49 1.51 -10.98
C THR A 58 -5.22 1.52 -10.12
N SER A 59 -4.87 2.67 -9.55
CA SER A 59 -3.79 2.76 -8.57
C SER A 59 -4.20 2.11 -7.25
N ALA A 60 -3.25 1.50 -6.57
CA ALA A 60 -3.44 0.94 -5.23
C ALA A 60 -2.59 1.70 -4.21
N PHE A 61 -3.08 1.81 -2.97
CA PHE A 61 -2.46 2.62 -1.92
C PHE A 61 -2.34 1.84 -0.62
N GLY A 62 -1.33 2.16 0.18
CA GLY A 62 -1.17 1.64 1.53
C GLY A 62 -0.48 2.66 2.43
N VAL A 63 -0.61 2.46 3.74
CA VAL A 63 0.13 3.21 4.76
C VAL A 63 0.85 2.21 5.64
N THR A 64 2.11 2.47 5.94
CA THR A 64 2.91 1.55 6.75
C THR A 64 2.59 1.66 8.24
N ASP A 65 2.55 0.53 8.94
CA ASP A 65 2.42 0.45 10.39
C ASP A 65 3.75 0.74 11.12
N ALA A 66 3.75 0.66 12.45
CA ALA A 66 4.95 0.88 13.28
C ALA A 66 6.11 -0.11 12.99
N ALA A 67 5.82 -1.28 12.43
CA ALA A 67 6.82 -2.26 12.00
C ALA A 67 7.19 -2.10 10.52
N GLY A 68 6.67 -1.06 9.85
CA GLY A 68 6.91 -0.76 8.44
C GLY A 68 6.10 -1.61 7.48
N ASN A 69 5.15 -2.44 7.95
CA ASN A 69 4.33 -3.28 7.09
C ASN A 69 3.21 -2.47 6.45
N TYR A 70 2.85 -2.80 5.22
CA TYR A 70 1.69 -2.25 4.54
C TYR A 70 0.85 -3.36 3.89
N GLU A 71 -0.44 -3.07 3.71
CA GLU A 71 -1.36 -3.79 2.84
C GLU A 71 -1.93 -2.79 1.83
N LEU A 72 -2.06 -3.19 0.57
CA LEU A 72 -2.64 -2.31 -0.45
C LEU A 72 -4.15 -2.38 -0.46
N THR A 73 -4.74 -1.26 -0.86
CA THR A 73 -6.17 -1.08 -1.11
C THR A 73 -6.35 -0.44 -2.48
N THR A 74 -7.25 -0.99 -3.28
CA THR A 74 -7.70 -0.41 -4.56
C THR A 74 -9.15 0.04 -4.46
N PHE A 75 -10.07 -0.83 -4.03
CA PHE A 75 -11.50 -0.52 -3.98
C PHE A 75 -12.10 -0.66 -2.57
N GLN A 76 -11.62 -1.63 -1.80
CA GLN A 76 -12.01 -1.88 -0.41
C GLN A 76 -10.77 -2.12 0.46
N GLY A 77 -10.86 -1.77 1.74
CA GLY A 77 -9.73 -1.88 2.66
C GLY A 77 -9.06 -3.27 2.63
N GLY A 78 -7.79 -3.31 2.24
CA GLY A 78 -6.96 -4.52 2.21
C GLY A 78 -7.21 -5.46 1.02
N ASP A 79 -8.02 -5.07 0.02
CA ASP A 79 -8.33 -5.90 -1.15
C ASP A 79 -7.14 -6.09 -2.12
N GLY A 80 -6.10 -5.28 -1.96
CA GLY A 80 -4.86 -5.39 -2.71
C GLY A 80 -4.85 -4.58 -4.00
N ALA A 81 -4.38 -5.18 -5.09
CA ALA A 81 -4.18 -4.52 -6.38
C ALA A 81 -4.57 -5.43 -7.55
N GLN A 82 -4.88 -4.83 -8.70
CA GLN A 82 -5.11 -5.59 -9.92
C GLN A 82 -3.78 -6.23 -10.40
N PRO A 83 -3.79 -7.44 -10.99
CA PRO A 83 -2.59 -8.00 -11.60
C PRO A 83 -2.03 -7.10 -12.72
N GLY A 84 -0.74 -6.81 -12.68
CA GLY A 84 -0.12 -5.87 -13.62
C GLY A 84 1.24 -5.35 -13.18
N GLU A 85 1.82 -4.47 -14.01
CA GLU A 85 3.08 -3.80 -13.75
C GLU A 85 2.85 -2.40 -13.17
N TYR A 86 3.55 -2.12 -12.07
CA TYR A 86 3.42 -0.88 -11.32
C TYR A 86 4.77 -0.18 -11.15
N ILE A 87 4.75 1.14 -11.29
CA ILE A 87 5.76 2.03 -10.71
C ILE A 87 5.33 2.29 -9.27
N VAL A 88 6.27 2.19 -8.34
CA VAL A 88 6.00 2.38 -6.93
C VAL A 88 6.56 3.71 -6.47
N THR A 89 5.78 4.48 -5.72
CA THR A 89 6.26 5.65 -4.99
C THR A 89 6.03 5.49 -3.49
N VAL A 90 6.94 6.08 -2.72
CA VAL A 90 6.89 6.07 -1.25
C VAL A 90 7.24 7.44 -0.72
N PHE A 91 6.39 8.01 0.11
CA PHE A 91 6.60 9.30 0.73
C PHE A 91 6.02 9.34 2.14
N LYS A 92 6.52 10.28 2.95
CA LYS A 92 6.00 10.54 4.29
C LYS A 92 6.07 12.02 4.56
N TYR A 93 4.94 12.71 4.58
CA TYR A 93 4.93 14.12 4.92
C TYR A 93 4.88 14.32 6.43
N GLN A 94 5.62 15.30 6.93
CA GLN A 94 5.49 15.73 8.30
C GLN A 94 4.09 16.29 8.50
N GLU A 95 3.32 15.69 9.40
CA GLU A 95 2.06 16.27 9.87
C GLU A 95 2.36 17.66 10.43
N GLN A 96 1.85 18.69 9.77
CA GLN A 96 1.86 20.02 10.35
C GLN A 96 0.76 20.06 11.40
N PRO A 97 1.02 20.65 12.59
CA PRO A 97 -0.07 21.02 13.46
C PRO A 97 -1.00 21.90 12.64
N GLN A 98 -2.21 21.40 12.33
CA GLN A 98 -3.23 22.28 11.78
C GLN A 98 -3.41 23.38 12.83
N SER A 99 -2.91 24.58 12.54
CA SER A 99 -3.34 25.75 13.28
C SER A 99 -4.85 25.81 13.02
N SER A 100 -5.64 25.33 13.97
CA SER A 100 -7.06 25.65 14.04
C SER A 100 -7.11 27.17 14.09
N ALA A 101 -7.28 27.80 12.92
CA ALA A 101 -7.56 29.21 12.83
C ALA A 101 -8.89 29.40 13.56
N SER A 102 -8.78 29.69 14.85
CA SER A 102 -9.89 30.16 15.64
C SER A 102 -10.28 31.49 15.03
N MET A 103 -11.59 31.75 14.88
CA MET A 103 -12.12 33.01 14.32
C MET A 103 -11.65 34.27 15.09
N ASP A 104 -10.99 34.08 16.23
CA ASP A 104 -10.53 35.13 17.14
C ASP A 104 -9.02 35.42 17.06
N SER A 105 -8.31 34.88 16.06
CA SER A 105 -6.88 35.20 15.86
C SER A 105 -6.70 36.65 15.35
N PRO A 106 -5.85 37.47 15.99
CA PRO A 106 -5.49 38.79 15.48
C PRO A 106 -4.83 38.65 14.10
N GLY A 107 -5.53 39.04 13.04
CA GLY A 107 -5.08 38.85 11.65
C GLY A 107 -6.09 38.22 10.70
N TYR A 108 -7.34 37.95 11.15
CA TYR A 108 -8.43 37.60 10.25
C TYR A 108 -8.80 38.80 9.36
N ASP A 109 -8.22 38.87 8.16
CA ASP A 109 -8.73 39.73 7.10
C ASP A 109 -9.91 39.04 6.41
N ALA A 110 -10.94 39.81 6.06
CA ALA A 110 -12.12 39.31 5.35
C ALA A 110 -11.82 38.98 3.87
N THR A 111 -10.54 38.87 3.46
CA THR A 111 -10.15 38.56 2.08
C THR A 111 -9.88 37.07 1.86
N GLY A 112 -10.04 36.24 2.90
CA GLY A 112 -9.98 34.78 2.80
C GLY A 112 -8.57 34.24 2.55
N LYS A 113 -7.54 35.06 2.73
CA LYS A 113 -6.16 34.66 2.48
C LYS A 113 -5.56 34.01 3.73
N SER A 114 -5.94 32.75 3.94
CA SER A 114 -5.28 31.88 4.91
C SER A 114 -3.77 31.99 4.72
N ALA A 115 -3.05 32.39 5.77
CA ALA A 115 -1.60 32.52 5.74
C ALA A 115 -1.01 31.22 5.21
N ALA A 116 -0.25 31.30 4.12
CA ALA A 116 0.30 30.15 3.41
C ALA A 116 1.01 29.23 4.41
N THR A 117 0.39 28.08 4.69
CA THR A 117 0.99 27.04 5.51
C THR A 117 2.26 26.59 4.78
N ALA A 118 3.40 26.55 5.48
CA ALA A 118 4.66 26.11 4.87
C ALA A 118 4.45 24.75 4.17
N PRO A 119 5.08 24.47 3.01
CA PRO A 119 4.86 23.22 2.32
C PRO A 119 5.21 22.03 3.23
N ALA A 120 4.38 20.98 3.20
CA ALA A 120 4.61 19.79 4.00
C ALA A 120 5.97 19.17 3.65
N LYS A 121 6.83 18.99 4.67
CA LYS A 121 8.18 18.47 4.49
C LYS A 121 8.13 16.96 4.33
N ASN A 122 8.62 16.43 3.21
CA ASN A 122 8.82 14.99 3.04
C ASN A 122 10.00 14.52 3.93
N LEU A 123 9.78 13.47 4.71
CA LEU A 123 10.76 12.86 5.61
C LEU A 123 11.58 11.76 4.94
N LEU A 124 11.21 11.34 3.72
CA LEU A 124 11.92 10.35 2.92
C LEU A 124 12.70 11.01 1.77
N PRO A 125 13.73 10.34 1.21
CA PRO A 125 14.45 10.87 0.06
C PRO A 125 13.49 11.17 -1.10
N GLN A 126 13.51 12.42 -1.57
CA GLN A 126 12.52 12.94 -2.52
C GLN A 126 12.35 12.10 -3.78
N ARG A 127 13.42 11.44 -4.26
CA ARG A 127 13.37 10.61 -5.46
C ARG A 127 12.28 9.53 -5.40
N PHE A 128 12.02 8.96 -4.22
CA PHE A 128 11.03 7.90 -4.06
C PHE A 128 9.59 8.39 -4.11
N ALA A 129 9.35 9.69 -3.93
CA ALA A 129 8.03 10.29 -4.06
C ALA A 129 7.65 10.56 -5.53
N GLU A 130 8.61 10.48 -6.46
CA GLU A 130 8.44 10.87 -7.85
C GLU A 130 8.38 9.62 -8.75
N PRO A 131 7.28 9.35 -9.47
CA PRO A 131 7.16 8.15 -10.30
C PRO A 131 8.28 8.02 -11.34
N SER A 132 8.73 9.13 -11.92
CA SER A 132 9.77 9.13 -12.95
C SER A 132 11.17 8.79 -12.42
N ASN A 133 11.40 8.95 -11.11
CA ASN A 133 12.73 8.85 -10.49
C ASN A 133 12.80 7.86 -9.31
N SER A 134 11.69 7.21 -8.96
CA SER A 134 11.65 6.33 -7.78
C SER A 134 12.59 5.13 -7.94
N GLY A 135 12.64 4.57 -9.16
CA GLY A 135 13.35 3.32 -9.45
C GLY A 135 12.72 2.10 -8.77
N LEU A 136 11.54 2.24 -8.16
CA LEU A 136 10.83 1.16 -7.48
C LEU A 136 9.76 0.59 -8.41
N MET A 137 9.68 -0.74 -8.46
CA MET A 137 8.77 -1.45 -9.35
C MET A 137 8.16 -2.66 -8.63
N ALA A 138 6.94 -3.01 -9.03
CA ALA A 138 6.29 -4.24 -8.61
C ALA A 138 5.51 -4.87 -9.77
N ILE A 139 5.52 -6.21 -9.80
CA ILE A 139 4.72 -7.00 -10.75
C ILE A 139 3.75 -7.82 -9.91
N VAL A 140 2.49 -7.41 -9.89
CA VAL A 140 1.42 -8.10 -9.19
C VAL A 140 0.94 -9.25 -10.06
N LYS A 141 1.09 -10.48 -9.56
CA LYS A 141 0.67 -11.71 -10.26
C LYS A 141 -0.79 -12.01 -9.96
N ALA A 142 -1.50 -12.61 -10.91
CA ALA A 142 -2.88 -13.06 -10.71
C ALA A 142 -3.00 -14.18 -9.67
N ASP A 143 -1.92 -14.91 -9.42
CA ASP A 143 -1.86 -16.02 -8.49
C ASP A 143 -0.55 -16.05 -7.67
N GLY A 144 -0.63 -16.75 -6.54
CA GLY A 144 0.47 -16.89 -5.59
C GLY A 144 0.70 -15.65 -4.73
N GLU A 145 1.85 -15.63 -4.05
CA GLU A 145 2.19 -14.58 -3.10
C GLU A 145 2.67 -13.30 -3.81
N ASN A 146 2.08 -12.16 -3.42
CA ASN A 146 2.45 -10.82 -3.83
C ASN A 146 2.95 -10.03 -2.62
N GLN A 147 4.19 -10.33 -2.19
CA GLN A 147 4.89 -9.62 -1.12
C GLN A 147 6.03 -8.77 -1.69
N PHE A 148 5.98 -7.44 -1.51
CA PHE A 148 7.01 -6.52 -2.04
C PHE A 148 7.65 -5.68 -0.93
N ASN A 149 8.92 -5.94 -0.64
CA ASN A 149 9.66 -5.23 0.40
C ASN A 149 10.58 -4.18 -0.24
N PHE A 150 10.49 -2.95 0.22
CA PHE A 150 11.28 -1.82 -0.29
C PHE A 150 12.23 -1.30 0.79
N ASP A 151 13.54 -1.39 0.53
CA ASP A 151 14.57 -0.73 1.34
C ASP A 151 15.05 0.54 0.61
N LEU A 152 14.65 1.68 1.15
CA LEU A 152 14.95 3.00 0.62
C LEU A 152 16.39 3.38 0.99
N LYS A 153 17.30 3.40 0.02
CA LYS A 153 18.74 3.68 0.24
C LYS A 153 19.16 5.08 -0.17
#